data_AF-A0A840TQX5-F1
#
_entry.id   AF-A0A840TQX5-F1
#
_cell.length_a   1.000
_cell.length_b   1.000
_cell.length_c   1.000
_cell.angle_alpha   90.00
_cell.angle_beta   90.00
_cell.angle_gamma   90.00
#
_symmetry.space_group_name_H-M   'P 1'
#
loop_
_entity.id
_entity.type
_entity.pdbx_description
1 polymer ?
#
loop_
_entity_poly.entity_id
_entity_poly.type
_entity_poly.pdbx_seq_one_letter_code
_entity_poly.pdbx_strand_id
1 'polypeptide(L)'
;MSTEKFYKNFDLSLQFKQEANGNSGVFFRSTFEGTKVSGWQVEVAPPGHDTGGVYESYGRGWLVQIPEEKETILKPGAWNTLRIRVEGGHVQTWLNGQPMVDFTDEKIGQGEGAIALQIHDGGGIKVRWKDLIVNQL
;
A
#
# COMPACT_ATOMS: atom_id res chain seq x y z
N MET A 1 -4.22 -3.76 11.53
CA MET A 1 -3.81 -2.64 12.43
C MET A 1 -3.98 -1.34 11.67
N SER A 2 -4.57 -0.30 12.27
CA SER A 2 -4.84 0.99 11.60
C SER A 2 -4.45 2.17 12.48
N THR A 3 -4.29 3.35 11.87
CA THR A 3 -4.18 4.62 12.58
C THR A 3 -5.52 5.01 13.21
N GLU A 4 -5.49 5.70 14.35
CA GLU A 4 -6.70 6.33 14.94
C GLU A 4 -7.11 7.59 14.17
N LYS A 5 -6.11 8.34 13.67
CA LYS A 5 -6.31 9.55 12.87
C LYS A 5 -6.66 9.19 11.42
N PHE A 6 -7.51 10.02 10.81
CA PHE A 6 -7.80 10.00 9.38
C PHE A 6 -6.92 10.98 8.62
N TYR A 7 -6.55 10.61 7.40
CA TYR A 7 -5.66 11.37 6.54
C TYR A 7 -6.34 11.62 5.19
N LYS A 8 -6.30 12.89 4.77
CA LYS A 8 -6.66 13.29 3.41
C LYS A 8 -5.41 13.31 2.53
N ASN A 9 -4.55 14.31 2.66
CA ASN A 9 -3.28 14.38 1.95
C ASN A 9 -2.12 13.95 2.84
N PHE A 10 -1.24 13.10 2.34
CA PHE A 10 -0.12 12.58 3.12
C PHE A 10 1.04 12.09 2.25
N ASP A 11 2.21 12.03 2.87
CA ASP A 11 3.40 11.33 2.39
C ASP A 11 3.83 10.32 3.46
N LEU A 12 3.55 9.06 3.19
CA LEU A 12 3.86 7.92 4.06
C LEU A 12 5.14 7.26 3.55
N SER A 13 6.09 7.02 4.46
CA SER A 13 7.22 6.13 4.24
C SER A 13 7.24 5.04 5.30
N LEU A 14 7.60 3.82 4.89
CA LEU A 14 7.78 2.68 5.78
C LEU A 14 8.79 1.69 5.21
N GLN A 15 9.23 0.75 6.06
CA GLN A 15 9.97 -0.42 5.63
C GLN A 15 9.17 -1.69 5.87
N PHE A 16 9.24 -2.60 4.91
CA PHE A 16 8.64 -3.93 5.03
C PHE A 16 9.64 -5.04 4.68
N LYS A 17 9.43 -6.22 5.27
CA LYS A 17 10.18 -7.44 4.94
C LYS A 17 9.20 -8.61 4.85
N GLN A 18 9.14 -9.25 3.68
CA GLN A 18 8.40 -10.49 3.48
C GLN A 18 9.31 -11.66 3.88
N GLU A 19 8.99 -12.36 4.97
CA GLU A 19 9.71 -13.54 5.46
C GLU A 19 9.16 -14.84 4.89
N ALA A 20 7.97 -14.81 4.30
CA ALA A 20 7.34 -15.93 3.63
C ALA A 20 6.35 -15.42 2.58
N ASN A 21 6.06 -16.26 1.58
CA ASN A 21 5.14 -15.92 0.50
C ASN A 21 3.76 -15.60 1.06
N GLY A 22 3.27 -14.41 0.78
CA GLY A 22 1.93 -14.01 1.11
C GLY A 22 1.64 -12.60 0.67
N ASN A 23 0.36 -12.38 0.36
CA ASN A 23 -0.14 -11.08 -0.03
C ASN A 23 -0.38 -10.24 1.24
N SER A 24 -0.01 -8.98 1.18
CA SER A 24 -0.21 -7.97 2.19
C SER A 24 -0.31 -6.62 1.49
N GLY A 25 -0.41 -5.54 2.26
CA GLY A 25 -0.46 -4.23 1.68
C GLY A 25 -0.71 -3.13 2.70
N VAL A 26 -0.62 -1.92 2.19
CA VAL A 26 -0.81 -0.69 2.94
C VAL A 26 -2.08 -0.04 2.45
N PHE A 27 -3.12 -0.18 3.26
CA PHE A 27 -4.38 0.50 3.07
C PHE A 27 -4.26 1.99 3.37
N PHE A 28 -4.94 2.81 2.58
CA PHE A 28 -5.04 4.25 2.79
C PHE A 28 -6.44 4.76 2.51
N ARG A 29 -6.79 5.86 3.19
CA ARG A 29 -8.12 6.46 3.20
C ARG A 29 -9.20 5.40 3.48
N SER A 30 -8.88 4.46 4.37
CA SER A 30 -9.73 3.33 4.67
C SER A 30 -10.71 3.61 5.80
N THR A 31 -11.89 3.04 5.66
CA THR A 31 -12.92 3.00 6.70
C THR A 31 -13.23 1.55 7.07
N PHE A 32 -13.58 1.34 8.33
CA PHE A 32 -13.84 0.02 8.90
C PHE A 32 -15.28 -0.02 9.41
N GLU A 33 -16.10 -0.91 8.85
CA GLU A 33 -17.46 -1.16 9.32
C GLU A 33 -17.59 -2.64 9.67
N GLY A 34 -17.58 -2.95 10.97
CA GLY A 34 -17.45 -4.33 11.45
C GLY A 34 -16.15 -4.98 10.95
N THR A 35 -16.27 -6.07 10.20
CA THR A 35 -15.13 -6.76 9.57
C THR A 35 -14.85 -6.28 8.14
N LYS A 36 -15.65 -5.35 7.61
CA LYS A 36 -15.50 -4.85 6.24
C LYS A 36 -14.50 -3.69 6.22
N VAL A 37 -13.43 -3.85 5.45
CA VAL A 37 -12.49 -2.79 5.12
C VAL A 37 -12.90 -2.19 3.78
N SER A 38 -13.14 -0.89 3.74
CA SER A 38 -13.29 -0.15 2.48
C SER A 38 -12.07 0.76 2.30
N GLY A 39 -11.56 0.87 1.07
CA GLY A 39 -10.47 1.79 0.75
C GLY A 39 -9.53 1.24 -0.32
N TRP A 40 -8.39 1.89 -0.45
CA TRP A 40 -7.38 1.56 -1.45
C TRP A 40 -6.15 0.99 -0.77
N GLN A 41 -5.47 0.09 -1.46
CA GLN A 41 -4.30 -0.62 -0.98
C GLN A 41 -3.15 -0.41 -1.96
N VAL A 42 -1.98 -0.08 -1.42
CA VAL A 42 -0.72 -0.27 -2.14
C VAL A 42 -0.22 -1.67 -1.83
N GLU A 43 0.01 -2.45 -2.88
CA GLU A 43 0.28 -3.88 -2.77
C GLU A 43 1.67 -4.18 -2.19
N VAL A 44 1.74 -5.18 -1.31
CA VAL A 44 2.99 -5.80 -0.85
C VAL A 44 2.84 -7.31 -1.00
N ALA A 45 3.42 -7.84 -2.08
CA ALA A 45 3.23 -9.24 -2.48
C ALA A 45 4.57 -9.87 -2.93
N PRO A 46 4.62 -11.20 -3.13
CA PRO A 46 5.82 -11.86 -3.64
C PRO A 46 6.18 -11.36 -5.05
N PRO A 47 7.39 -11.67 -5.56
CA PRO A 47 7.79 -11.28 -6.92
C PRO A 47 6.80 -11.75 -7.99
N GLY A 48 6.50 -10.90 -8.98
CA GLY A 48 5.54 -11.18 -10.05
C GLY A 48 4.08 -10.89 -9.67
N HIS A 49 3.85 -10.13 -8.59
CA HIS A 49 2.53 -9.80 -8.07
C HIS A 49 2.40 -8.31 -7.71
N ASP A 50 3.01 -7.43 -8.51
CA ASP A 50 2.69 -6.01 -8.56
C ASP A 50 2.95 -5.21 -7.26
N THR A 51 4.02 -5.52 -6.52
CA THR A 51 4.37 -4.74 -5.31
C THR A 51 4.56 -3.26 -5.65
N GLY A 52 3.82 -2.38 -4.97
CA GLY A 52 3.78 -0.94 -5.25
C GLY A 52 2.67 -0.50 -6.20
N GLY A 53 1.93 -1.45 -6.80
CA GLY A 53 0.69 -1.18 -7.52
C GLY A 53 -0.46 -0.83 -6.58
N VAL A 54 -1.58 -0.36 -7.15
CA VAL A 54 -2.74 0.11 -6.38
C VAL A 54 -3.99 -0.71 -6.71
N TYR A 55 -4.61 -1.24 -5.67
CA TYR A 55 -5.80 -2.09 -5.70
C TYR A 55 -6.91 -1.50 -4.82
N GLU A 56 -8.17 -1.65 -5.22
CA GLU A 56 -9.35 -1.26 -4.45
C GLU A 56 -10.11 -2.48 -3.93
N SER A 57 -9.91 -2.82 -2.66
CA SER A 57 -10.55 -3.96 -2.01
C SER A 57 -12.07 -3.78 -1.92
N TYR A 58 -12.82 -4.82 -2.27
CA TYR A 58 -14.29 -4.82 -2.34
C TYR A 58 -14.88 -3.74 -3.25
N GLY A 59 -14.07 -3.16 -4.14
CA GLY A 59 -14.46 -2.16 -5.11
C GLY A 59 -14.06 -2.58 -6.52
N ARG A 60 -13.32 -1.72 -7.22
CA ARG A 60 -13.00 -1.87 -8.65
C ARG A 60 -11.92 -2.91 -8.97
N GLY A 61 -11.21 -3.42 -7.97
CA GLY A 61 -10.06 -4.29 -8.19
C GLY A 61 -8.80 -3.50 -8.51
N TRP A 62 -7.97 -3.99 -9.44
CA TRP A 62 -6.74 -3.30 -9.85
C TRP A 62 -7.06 -1.94 -10.47
N LEU A 63 -6.53 -0.88 -9.87
CA LEU A 63 -6.59 0.47 -10.44
C LEU A 63 -5.39 0.71 -11.34
N VAL A 64 -4.19 0.36 -10.85
CA VAL A 64 -2.93 0.48 -11.59
C VAL A 64 -1.99 -0.63 -11.13
N GLN A 65 -1.56 -1.47 -12.08
CA GLN A 65 -0.48 -2.45 -11.92
C GLN A 65 0.87 -1.79 -12.23
N ILE A 66 1.97 -2.40 -11.77
CA ILE A 66 3.30 -1.86 -12.07
C ILE A 66 3.73 -2.32 -13.48
N PRO A 67 4.62 -1.57 -14.17
CA PRO A 67 5.29 -2.10 -15.35
C PRO A 67 6.09 -3.38 -15.03
N GLU A 68 6.04 -4.38 -15.91
CA GLU A 68 6.62 -5.71 -15.67
C GLU A 68 8.13 -5.65 -15.35
N GLU A 69 8.87 -4.74 -15.98
CA GLU A 69 10.30 -4.55 -15.71
C GLU A 69 10.60 -4.12 -14.27
N LYS A 70 9.62 -3.56 -13.56
CA LYS A 70 9.74 -3.08 -12.18
C LYS A 70 9.56 -4.17 -11.13
N GLU A 71 9.08 -5.37 -11.50
CA GLU A 71 8.96 -6.51 -10.59
C GLU A 71 10.31 -6.87 -9.93
N THR A 72 11.41 -6.63 -10.65
CA THR A 72 12.77 -6.90 -10.19
C THR A 72 13.28 -5.94 -9.10
N ILE A 73 12.57 -4.85 -8.81
CA ILE A 73 12.95 -3.84 -7.80
C ILE A 73 12.72 -4.36 -6.39
N LEU A 74 11.74 -5.24 -6.20
CA LEU A 74 11.48 -5.91 -4.94
C LEU A 74 12.71 -6.75 -4.55
N LYS A 75 13.12 -6.67 -3.28
CA LYS A 75 14.21 -7.47 -2.71
C LYS A 75 13.62 -8.57 -1.82
N PRO A 76 13.45 -9.81 -2.32
CA PRO A 76 12.82 -10.88 -1.56
C PRO A 76 13.64 -11.22 -0.31
N GLY A 77 12.97 -11.46 0.82
CA GLY A 77 13.65 -11.81 2.08
C GLY A 77 14.50 -10.68 2.69
N ALA A 78 14.47 -9.48 2.13
CA ALA A 78 15.20 -8.31 2.62
C ALA A 78 14.24 -7.17 3.00
N TRP A 79 14.76 -6.17 3.70
CA TRP A 79 14.02 -4.93 3.95
C TRP A 79 13.90 -4.11 2.67
N ASN A 80 12.67 -3.70 2.37
CA ASN A 80 12.32 -2.82 1.27
C ASN A 80 11.71 -1.55 1.83
N THR A 81 12.01 -0.41 1.21
CA THR A 81 11.38 0.87 1.55
C THR A 81 10.22 1.13 0.61
N LEU A 82 9.03 1.35 1.15
CA LEU A 82 7.85 1.79 0.40
C LEU A 82 7.56 3.25 0.75
N ARG A 83 7.29 4.07 -0.26
CA ARG A 83 6.76 5.41 -0.08
C ARG A 83 5.45 5.54 -0.85
N ILE A 84 4.47 6.18 -0.24
CA ILE A 84 3.14 6.41 -0.78
C ILE A 84 2.81 7.88 -0.56
N ARG A 85 2.67 8.64 -1.63
CA ARG A 85 2.23 10.03 -1.59
C ARG A 85 0.83 10.12 -2.20
N VAL A 86 -0.08 10.73 -1.45
CA VAL A 86 -1.44 10.98 -1.90
C VAL A 86 -1.79 12.44 -1.66
N GLU A 87 -2.11 13.17 -2.73
CA GLU A 87 -2.45 14.59 -2.70
C GLU A 87 -3.67 14.85 -3.60
N GLY A 88 -4.81 15.16 -2.99
CA GLY A 88 -6.08 15.13 -3.71
C GLY A 88 -6.32 13.73 -4.29
N GLY A 89 -6.58 13.63 -5.59
CA GLY A 89 -6.71 12.36 -6.30
C GLY A 89 -5.41 11.80 -6.88
N HIS A 90 -4.28 12.52 -6.75
CA HIS A 90 -3.00 12.12 -7.29
C HIS A 90 -2.31 11.13 -6.34
N VAL A 91 -1.97 9.95 -6.85
CA VAL A 91 -1.33 8.86 -6.11
C VAL A 91 -0.01 8.52 -6.77
N GLN A 92 1.05 8.52 -5.97
CA GLN A 92 2.37 8.13 -6.38
C GLN A 92 2.97 7.14 -5.40
N THR A 93 3.63 6.11 -5.92
CA THR A 93 4.30 5.09 -5.10
C THR A 93 5.75 4.92 -5.52
N TRP A 94 6.61 4.61 -4.54
CA TRP A 94 8.00 4.27 -4.78
C TRP A 94 8.40 3.03 -4.00
N LEU A 95 9.16 2.15 -4.64
CA LEU A 95 9.79 0.99 -4.01
C LEU A 95 11.30 1.16 -4.10
N ASN A 96 11.98 1.12 -2.95
CA ASN A 96 13.43 1.27 -2.86
C ASN A 96 13.97 2.53 -3.58
N GLY A 97 13.19 3.62 -3.56
CA GLY A 97 13.50 4.89 -4.21
C GLY A 97 13.14 4.97 -5.70
N GLN A 98 12.73 3.86 -6.31
CA GLN A 98 12.30 3.82 -7.71
C GLN A 98 10.79 4.10 -7.81
N PRO A 99 10.33 4.98 -8.71
CA PRO A 99 8.91 5.23 -8.90
C PRO A 99 8.23 3.98 -9.45
N MET A 100 7.06 3.62 -8.91
CA MET A 100 6.32 2.41 -9.32
C MET A 100 5.09 2.81 -10.13
N VAL A 101 4.12 3.49 -9.51
CA VAL A 101 2.94 4.06 -10.18
C VAL A 101 2.83 5.57 -9.94
N ASP A 102 2.18 6.24 -10.90
CA ASP A 102 1.85 7.67 -10.86
C ASP A 102 0.55 7.87 -11.66
N PHE A 103 -0.55 8.17 -10.97
CA PHE A 103 -1.85 8.35 -11.60
C PHE A 103 -2.80 9.22 -10.78
N THR A 104 -3.89 9.66 -11.42
CA THR A 104 -4.95 10.44 -10.77
C THR A 104 -6.26 9.67 -10.80
N ASP A 105 -6.98 9.66 -9.68
CA ASP A 105 -8.30 9.04 -9.57
C ASP A 105 -9.25 9.95 -8.76
N GLU A 106 -10.41 10.26 -9.36
CA GLU A 106 -11.39 11.16 -8.77
C GLU A 106 -12.02 10.59 -7.49
N LYS A 107 -12.28 9.28 -7.46
CA LYS A 107 -12.89 8.61 -6.31
C LYS A 107 -11.92 8.57 -5.14
N ILE A 108 -10.65 8.27 -5.40
CA ILE A 108 -9.58 8.44 -4.41
C ILE A 108 -9.61 9.86 -3.89
N GLY A 109 -9.64 10.88 -4.75
CA GLY A 109 -9.62 12.30 -4.38
C GLY A 109 -10.71 12.76 -3.40
N GLN A 110 -11.84 12.07 -3.36
CA GLN A 110 -12.94 12.32 -2.42
C GLN A 110 -12.77 11.62 -1.07
N GLY A 111 -11.87 10.64 -1.00
CA GLY A 111 -11.63 9.82 0.18
C GLY A 111 -10.87 10.53 1.30
N GLU A 112 -11.19 10.13 2.52
CA GLU A 112 -10.48 10.45 3.76
C GLU A 112 -10.67 9.25 4.70
N GLY A 113 -9.61 8.85 5.40
CA GLY A 113 -9.70 7.69 6.27
C GLY A 113 -8.37 7.30 6.87
N ALA A 114 -8.37 6.19 7.60
CA ALA A 114 -7.18 5.69 8.25
C ALA A 114 -6.17 5.10 7.25
N ILE A 115 -4.92 5.03 7.70
CA ILE A 115 -3.89 4.19 7.08
C ILE A 115 -3.86 2.88 7.85
N ALA A 116 -3.79 1.74 7.16
CA ALA A 116 -3.77 0.44 7.82
C ALA A 116 -2.84 -0.54 7.14
N LEU A 117 -2.32 -1.47 7.94
CA LEU A 117 -1.50 -2.57 7.44
C LEU A 117 -2.36 -3.81 7.37
N GLN A 118 -2.41 -4.43 6.19
CA GLN A 118 -3.04 -5.73 6.01
C GLN A 118 -2.20 -6.79 6.72
N ILE A 119 -2.82 -7.49 7.66
CA ILE A 119 -2.19 -8.62 8.35
C ILE A 119 -3.03 -9.85 7.99
N HIS A 120 -2.50 -10.69 7.11
CA HIS A 120 -3.01 -12.04 6.95
C HIS A 120 -2.37 -12.91 8.03
N ASP A 121 -3.19 -13.41 8.96
CA ASP A 121 -2.81 -14.49 9.87
C ASP A 121 -3.32 -15.81 9.29
N GLY A 122 -2.48 -16.85 9.32
CA GLY A 122 -2.75 -18.18 8.76
C GLY A 122 -1.99 -18.50 7.45
N GLY A 123 -1.50 -19.74 7.33
CA GLY A 123 -0.93 -20.27 6.08
C GLY A 123 0.57 -20.03 5.86
N GLY A 124 1.30 -19.50 6.85
CA GLY A 124 2.74 -19.24 6.75
C GLY A 124 3.09 -17.88 6.17
N ILE A 125 2.12 -17.00 5.88
CA ILE A 125 2.36 -15.61 5.46
C ILE A 125 3.00 -14.84 6.61
N LYS A 126 4.11 -14.14 6.34
CA LYS A 126 4.81 -13.36 7.37
C LYS A 126 5.43 -12.09 6.79
N VAL A 127 4.81 -10.96 7.08
CA VAL A 127 5.34 -9.63 6.71
C VAL A 127 5.65 -8.85 7.98
N ARG A 128 6.86 -8.28 8.04
CA ARG A 128 7.28 -7.37 9.11
C ARG A 128 7.29 -5.95 8.61
N TRP A 129 6.99 -5.03 9.52
CA TRP A 129 6.90 -3.60 9.25
C TRP A 129 7.72 -2.84 10.30
N LYS A 130 8.38 -1.76 9.89
CA LYS A 130 9.07 -0.83 10.79
C LYS A 130 9.21 0.55 10.14
N ASP A 131 9.68 1.51 10.93
CA ASP A 131 10.04 2.86 10.46
C ASP A 131 8.89 3.56 9.73
N LEU A 132 7.65 3.40 10.24
CA LEU A 132 6.46 4.04 9.68
C LEU A 132 6.45 5.53 10.05
N ILE A 133 6.51 6.39 9.04
CA ILE A 133 6.51 7.84 9.17
C ILE A 133 5.44 8.40 8.24
N VAL A 134 4.45 9.10 8.79
CA VAL A 134 3.41 9.78 8.02
C VAL A 134 3.57 11.29 8.20
N ASN A 135 3.77 12.00 7.09
CA ASN A 135 3.72 13.45 7.04
C ASN A 135 2.42 13.89 6.39
N GLN A 136 1.69 14.80 7.04
CA GLN A 136 0.49 15.40 6.44
C GLN A 136 0.91 16.53 5.49
N LEU A 137 0.25 16.63 4.34
CA LEU A 137 0.49 17.67 3.32
C LEU A 137 -0.55 18.79 3.40
#